data_AF-A0A2E8P9T2-F1
#
_entry.id   AF-A0A2E8P9T2-F1
#
_cell.length_a   1.000
_cell.length_b   1.000
_cell.length_c   1.000
_cell.angle_alpha   90.00
_cell.angle_beta   90.00
_cell.angle_gamma   90.00
#
_symmetry.space_group_name_H-M   'P 1'
#
loop_
_entity.id
_entity.type
_entity.pdbx_description
1 polymer ?
#
loop_
_entity_poly.entity_id
_entity_poly.type
_entity_poly.pdbx_seq_one_letter_code
_entity_poly.pdbx_strand_id
1 'polypeptide(L)'
;MPDLTLAPENGLGTRQDGKVRSFTTVRVVGPSMEPAVRNGQWWVVRRSAKLRNGDVVLLQHPERRDLSVVKRLSHREGNGWWVLGDNPHVSDDSRHFGAVPENLIIGRLVFRYR
;
A
#
# COMPACT_ATOMS: atom_id res chain seq x y z
N MET A 1 42.86 -37.52 35.84
CA MET A 1 41.43 -37.19 35.98
C MET A 1 41.29 -35.69 36.26
N PRO A 2 41.01 -34.87 35.24
CA PRO A 2 40.26 -33.63 35.40
C PRO A 2 38.84 -33.78 34.85
N ASP A 3 37.88 -33.24 35.60
CA ASP A 3 36.45 -33.19 35.31
C ASP A 3 36.09 -31.92 34.52
N LEU A 4 35.02 -32.03 33.74
CA LEU A 4 34.20 -31.11 32.93
C LEU A 4 34.48 -29.59 33.07
N THR A 5 34.49 -28.79 32.01
CA THR A 5 33.28 -28.47 31.21
C THR A 5 33.66 -27.90 29.83
N LEU A 6 32.97 -28.44 28.84
CA LEU A 6 32.98 -28.11 27.43
C LEU A 6 32.54 -26.66 27.17
N ALA A 7 33.19 -26.03 26.19
CA ALA A 7 32.78 -24.76 25.61
C ALA A 7 31.31 -24.79 25.16
N PRO A 8 30.54 -23.69 25.30
CA PRO A 8 29.31 -23.56 24.54
C PRO A 8 29.65 -23.31 23.07
N GLU A 9 29.08 -24.18 22.25
CA GLU A 9 29.25 -24.27 20.82
C GLU A 9 28.54 -23.14 20.07
N ASN A 10 28.98 -22.97 18.83
CA ASN A 10 28.41 -22.10 17.81
C ASN A 10 26.87 -22.12 17.77
N GLY A 11 26.25 -20.99 18.09
CA GLY A 11 24.84 -20.70 17.89
C GLY A 11 24.65 -19.62 16.84
N LEU A 12 24.80 -20.02 15.57
CA LEU A 12 24.24 -19.44 14.35
C LEU A 12 23.51 -18.10 14.50
N GLY A 13 24.13 -17.02 14.00
CA GLY A 13 23.48 -15.74 13.82
C GLY A 13 22.22 -15.87 12.98
N THR A 14 21.06 -15.58 13.56
CA THR A 14 19.87 -15.19 12.81
C THR A 14 19.79 -13.67 12.84
N ARG A 15 20.59 -13.03 11.97
CA ARG A 15 20.25 -11.69 11.49
C ARG A 15 18.95 -11.83 10.70
N GLN A 16 17.81 -11.69 11.37
CA GLN A 16 16.57 -11.46 10.65
C GLN A 16 16.60 -10.02 10.14
N ASP A 17 17.21 -9.80 8.97
CA ASP A 17 16.97 -8.62 8.11
C ASP A 17 15.54 -8.68 7.52
N GLY A 18 14.56 -9.02 8.36
CA GLY A 18 13.16 -9.13 8.01
C GLY A 18 12.48 -7.78 8.23
N LYS A 19 12.56 -6.88 7.24
CA LYS A 19 11.79 -5.62 7.25
C LYS A 19 10.31 -5.95 7.54
N VAL A 20 9.81 -5.64 8.73
CA VAL A 20 8.43 -5.96 9.17
C VAL A 20 7.46 -5.41 8.11
N ARG A 21 6.79 -6.31 7.39
CA ARG A 21 5.89 -5.93 6.29
C ARG A 21 4.48 -5.76 6.88
N SER A 22 4.05 -4.52 7.06
CA SER A 22 2.68 -4.24 7.53
C SER A 22 1.67 -4.42 6.39
N PHE A 23 0.74 -5.35 6.58
CA PHE A 23 -0.38 -5.61 5.68
C PHE A 23 -1.71 -5.18 6.33
N THR A 24 -2.69 -4.82 5.52
CA THR A 24 -4.08 -4.58 5.94
C THR A 24 -5.03 -5.04 4.86
N THR A 25 -6.25 -5.38 5.21
CA THR A 25 -7.31 -5.69 4.25
C THR A 25 -8.29 -4.54 4.15
N VAL A 26 -8.78 -4.27 2.95
CA VAL A 26 -9.82 -3.27 2.70
C VAL A 26 -10.88 -3.84 1.76
N ARG A 27 -12.13 -3.45 2.01
CA ARG A 27 -13.23 -3.66 1.06
C ARG A 27 -13.34 -2.42 0.17
N VAL A 28 -13.31 -2.62 -1.13
CA VAL A 28 -13.45 -1.51 -2.08
C VAL A 28 -14.93 -1.20 -2.24
N VAL A 29 -15.27 0.08 -2.09
CA VAL A 29 -16.63 0.58 -2.22
C VAL A 29 -16.64 1.66 -3.28
N GLY A 30 -17.47 1.47 -4.31
CA GLY A 30 -17.66 2.40 -5.42
C GLY A 30 -17.01 1.95 -6.74
N PRO A 31 -17.43 2.54 -7.87
CA PRO A 31 -17.05 2.11 -9.22
C PRO A 31 -15.77 2.78 -9.76
N SER A 32 -15.08 3.61 -8.97
CA SER A 32 -13.98 4.48 -9.45
C SER A 32 -12.78 3.75 -10.06
N MET A 33 -12.59 2.49 -9.71
CA MET A 33 -11.47 1.66 -10.15
C MET A 33 -11.91 0.48 -11.04
N GLU A 34 -13.17 0.48 -11.50
CA GLU A 34 -13.64 -0.54 -12.43
C GLU A 34 -13.03 -0.32 -13.83
N PRO A 35 -12.68 -1.40 -14.56
CA PRO A 35 -12.89 -2.82 -14.24
C PRO A 35 -11.77 -3.48 -13.42
N ALA A 36 -10.65 -2.79 -13.16
CA ALA A 36 -9.47 -3.38 -12.52
C ALA A 36 -9.73 -3.80 -11.07
N VAL A 37 -10.56 -3.04 -10.37
CA VAL A 37 -10.99 -3.29 -8.99
C VAL A 37 -12.50 -3.09 -8.95
N ARG A 38 -13.23 -4.16 -8.66
CA ARG A 38 -14.70 -4.13 -8.66
C ARG A 38 -15.25 -3.74 -7.30
N ASN A 39 -16.39 -3.05 -7.31
CA ASN A 39 -17.12 -2.74 -6.09
C ASN A 39 -17.42 -4.02 -5.28
N GLY A 40 -17.22 -3.97 -3.96
CA GLY A 40 -17.43 -5.09 -3.05
C GLY A 40 -16.24 -6.06 -2.92
N GLN A 41 -15.19 -5.93 -3.73
CA GLN A 41 -14.01 -6.80 -3.63
C GLN A 41 -13.15 -6.51 -2.40
N TRP A 42 -12.53 -7.57 -1.89
CA TRP A 42 -11.57 -7.47 -0.79
C TRP A 42 -10.14 -7.51 -1.32
N TRP A 43 -9.33 -6.53 -0.89
CA TRP A 43 -7.94 -6.39 -1.29
C TRP A 43 -7.01 -6.31 -0.09
N VAL A 44 -5.85 -6.95 -0.24
CA VAL A 44 -4.73 -6.82 0.68
C VAL A 44 -3.88 -5.63 0.24
N VAL A 45 -3.62 -4.73 1.17
CA VAL A 45 -2.79 -3.54 1.02
C VAL A 45 -1.50 -3.74 1.79
N ARG A 46 -0.37 -3.50 1.12
CA ARG A 46 0.96 -3.51 1.71
C ARG A 46 1.41 -2.07 1.97
N ARG A 47 1.57 -1.70 3.25
CA ARG A 47 1.92 -0.34 3.67
C ARG A 47 3.36 0.04 3.32
N SER A 48 4.30 -0.89 3.52
CA SER A 48 5.74 -0.66 3.27
C SER A 48 6.17 -0.98 1.84
N ALA A 49 5.29 -0.78 0.85
CA ALA A 49 5.58 -1.04 -0.56
C ALA A 49 6.25 0.19 -1.20
N LYS A 50 7.27 -0.03 -2.04
CA LYS A 50 7.80 1.03 -2.91
C LYS A 50 6.76 1.35 -3.97
N LEU A 51 6.29 2.60 -4.01
CA LEU A 51 5.30 3.10 -4.94
C LEU A 51 5.91 3.35 -6.33
N ARG A 52 5.17 2.98 -7.38
CA ARG A 52 5.54 3.16 -8.80
C ARG A 52 4.34 3.63 -9.61
N ASN A 53 4.61 4.28 -10.73
CA ASN A 53 3.57 4.59 -11.73
C ASN A 53 2.83 3.30 -12.11
N GLY A 54 1.50 3.38 -12.19
CA GLY A 54 0.59 2.27 -12.46
C GLY A 54 0.14 1.49 -11.23
N ASP A 55 0.76 1.67 -10.06
CA ASP A 55 0.34 0.99 -8.83
C ASP A 55 -1.06 1.45 -8.41
N VAL A 56 -1.90 0.51 -8.00
CA VAL A 56 -3.18 0.82 -7.34
C VAL A 56 -2.93 0.97 -5.85
N VAL A 57 -3.33 2.10 -5.28
CA VAL A 57 -3.04 2.46 -3.90
C VAL A 57 -4.29 2.83 -3.13
N LEU A 58 -4.25 2.55 -1.84
CA LEU A 58 -5.17 3.11 -0.86
C LEU A 58 -4.56 4.41 -0.34
N LEU A 59 -5.31 5.49 -0.40
CA LEU A 59 -4.90 6.79 0.09
C LEU A 59 -6.02 7.46 0.90
N GLN A 60 -5.64 8.34 1.81
CA GLN A 60 -6.56 9.22 2.51
C GLN A 60 -6.86 10.43 1.63
N HIS A 61 -8.13 10.79 1.48
CA HIS A 61 -8.53 11.91 0.64
C HIS A 61 -7.98 13.23 1.23
N PRO A 62 -7.33 14.09 0.43
CA PRO A 62 -6.65 15.29 0.94
C PRO A 62 -7.61 16.26 1.64
N GLU A 63 -8.81 16.44 1.10
CA GLU A 63 -9.84 17.33 1.67
C GLU A 63 -10.77 16.64 2.68
N ARG A 64 -10.84 15.30 2.69
CA ARG A 64 -11.76 14.50 3.51
C ARG A 64 -10.98 13.42 4.25
N ARG A 65 -10.34 13.78 5.36
CA ARG A 65 -9.40 12.88 6.05
C ARG A 65 -10.05 11.61 6.63
N ASP A 66 -11.34 11.64 6.87
CA ASP A 66 -12.15 10.49 7.27
C ASP A 66 -12.40 9.51 6.11
N LEU A 67 -12.20 9.93 4.86
CA LEU A 67 -12.45 9.13 3.66
C LEU A 67 -11.16 8.53 3.12
N SER A 68 -11.10 7.20 3.04
CA SER A 68 -10.07 6.47 2.31
C SER A 68 -10.58 6.08 0.92
N VAL A 69 -9.79 6.35 -0.11
CA VAL A 69 -10.13 6.05 -1.50
C VAL A 69 -9.06 5.18 -2.15
N VAL A 70 -9.49 4.40 -3.14
CA VAL A 70 -8.58 3.60 -3.98
C VAL A 70 -8.44 4.31 -5.32
N LYS A 71 -7.19 4.55 -5.73
CA LYS A 71 -6.82 5.20 -6.99
C LYS A 71 -5.57 4.56 -7.59
N ARG A 72 -5.33 4.80 -8.87
CA ARG A 72 -4.11 4.41 -9.56
C ARG A 72 -3.11 5.57 -9.58
N LEU A 73 -1.86 5.28 -9.25
CA LEU A 73 -0.76 6.21 -9.44
C LEU A 73 -0.51 6.42 -10.94
N SER A 74 -0.63 7.64 -11.43
CA SER A 74 -0.31 7.98 -12.82
C SER A 74 1.18 8.31 -12.95
N HIS A 75 1.61 9.37 -12.28
CA HIS A 75 2.99 9.85 -12.29
C HIS A 75 3.31 10.61 -11.00
N ARG A 76 4.60 10.79 -10.71
CA ARG A 76 5.03 11.72 -9.66
C ARG A 76 4.94 13.15 -10.15
N GLU A 77 4.42 14.03 -9.31
CA GLU A 77 4.39 15.46 -9.54
C GLU A 77 4.91 16.15 -8.27
N GLY A 78 6.06 16.83 -8.38
CA GLY A 78 6.78 17.38 -7.23
C GLY A 78 7.09 16.31 -6.16
N ASN A 79 6.67 16.59 -4.92
CA ASN A 79 6.81 15.69 -3.78
C ASN A 79 5.61 14.75 -3.58
N GLY A 80 4.66 14.76 -4.52
CA GLY A 80 3.43 13.98 -4.45
C GLY A 80 3.25 13.07 -5.67
N TRP A 81 2.04 12.54 -5.75
CA TRP A 81 1.60 11.63 -6.78
C TRP A 81 0.33 12.13 -7.42
N TRP A 82 0.33 12.22 -8.74
CA TRP A 82 -0.90 12.36 -9.49
C TRP A 82 -1.63 11.03 -9.51
N VAL A 83 -2.85 11.01 -8.98
CA VAL A 83 -3.68 9.81 -8.88
C VAL A 83 -4.91 9.94 -9.75
N LEU A 84 -5.24 8.87 -10.45
CA LEU A 84 -6.40 8.79 -11.35
C LEU A 84 -7.26 7.59 -10.95
N GLY A 85 -8.57 7.72 -11.09
CA GLY A 85 -9.42 6.53 -11.10
C GLY A 85 -9.47 5.91 -12.49
N ASP A 86 -9.57 4.58 -12.54
CA ASP A 86 -9.67 3.85 -13.82
C ASP A 86 -11.01 4.12 -14.52
N ASN A 87 -12.06 4.49 -13.78
CA ASN A 87 -13.32 4.96 -14.33
C ASN A 87 -13.43 6.49 -14.22
N PRO A 88 -13.16 7.24 -15.31
CA PRO A 88 -13.10 8.70 -15.28
C PRO A 88 -14.46 9.37 -15.08
N HIS A 89 -15.59 8.68 -15.32
CA HIS A 89 -16.95 9.22 -15.25
C HIS A 89 -17.49 9.40 -13.81
N VAL A 90 -16.83 8.80 -12.84
CA VAL A 90 -17.25 8.72 -11.43
C VAL A 90 -16.12 9.04 -10.46
N SER A 91 -14.92 9.32 -10.98
CA SER A 91 -13.72 9.47 -10.18
C SER A 91 -13.46 10.91 -9.77
N ASP A 92 -13.65 11.17 -8.48
CA ASP A 92 -13.03 12.30 -7.78
C ASP A 92 -11.54 11.96 -7.54
N ASP A 93 -10.64 12.57 -8.32
CA ASP A 93 -9.21 12.25 -8.37
C ASP A 93 -8.34 13.50 -8.52
N SER A 94 -7.04 13.35 -8.80
CA SER A 94 -6.10 14.48 -8.84
C SER A 94 -6.48 15.59 -9.82
N ARG A 95 -7.38 15.35 -10.78
CA ARG A 95 -7.94 16.41 -11.64
C ARG A 95 -8.71 17.47 -10.85
N HIS A 96 -9.22 17.12 -9.66
CA HIS A 96 -9.97 18.03 -8.78
C HIS A 96 -9.12 18.60 -7.65
N PHE A 97 -8.31 17.76 -6.99
CA PHE A 97 -7.55 18.15 -5.79
C PHE A 97 -6.03 18.22 -5.97
N GLY A 98 -5.52 17.99 -7.19
CA GLY A 98 -4.09 18.03 -7.50
C GLY A 98 -3.29 16.80 -7.03
N ALA A 99 -1.97 16.91 -7.03
CA ALA A 99 -1.08 15.84 -6.58
C ALA A 99 -1.27 15.52 -5.09
N VAL A 100 -1.34 14.22 -4.76
CA VAL A 100 -1.49 13.72 -3.39
C VAL A 100 -0.10 13.56 -2.76
N PRO A 101 0.16 14.20 -1.61
CA PRO A 101 1.38 13.96 -0.84
C PRO A 101 1.59 12.48 -0.49
N GLU A 102 2.84 12.00 -0.56
CA GLU A 102 3.15 10.57 -0.32
C GLU A 102 2.76 10.09 1.09
N ASN A 103 2.73 10.98 2.09
CA ASN A 103 2.29 10.65 3.45
C ASN A 103 0.78 10.37 3.58
N LEU A 104 -0.04 10.76 2.60
CA LEU A 104 -1.46 10.39 2.56
C LEU A 104 -1.68 9.02 1.90
N ILE A 105 -0.65 8.45 1.26
CA ILE A 105 -0.72 7.13 0.64
C ILE A 105 -0.48 6.08 1.73
N ILE A 106 -1.51 5.31 2.06
CA ILE A 106 -1.48 4.29 3.12
C ILE A 106 -0.70 3.07 2.65
N GLY A 107 -0.83 2.69 1.38
CA GLY A 107 -0.10 1.57 0.82
C GLY A 107 -0.64 1.09 -0.52
N ARG A 108 0.03 0.07 -1.06
CA ARG A 108 -0.28 -0.50 -2.37
C ARG A 108 -1.17 -1.73 -2.27
N LEU A 109 -2.19 -1.82 -3.10
CA LEU A 109 -2.99 -3.03 -3.29
C LEU A 109 -2.13 -4.09 -3.98
N VAL A 110 -1.98 -5.27 -3.35
CA VAL A 110 -1.06 -6.32 -3.82
C VAL A 110 -1.74 -7.64 -4.14
N PHE A 111 -2.89 -7.94 -3.54
CA PHE A 111 -3.57 -9.22 -3.73
C PHE A 111 -5.09 -9.06 -3.57
N ARG A 112 -5.85 -9.68 -4.47
CA ARG A 112 -7.32 -9.78 -4.35
C ARG A 112 -7.67 -11.04 -3.59
N TYR A 113 -8.38 -10.88 -2.48
CA TYR A 113 -8.77 -11.99 -1.61
C TYR A 113 -10.10 -12.63 -2.04
N ARG A 114 -11.07 -11.83 -2.53
CA ARG A 114 -12.42 -12.29 -2.90
C ARG A 114 -13.07 -11.38 -3.94
#